data_AF-A0A9D5IGW1-F1
#
_entry.id   AF-A0A9D5IGW1-F1
#
_cell.length_a   1.000
_cell.length_b   1.000
_cell.length_c   1.000
_cell.angle_alpha   90.00
_cell.angle_beta   90.00
_cell.angle_gamma   90.00
#
_symmetry.space_group_name_H-M   'P 1'
#
loop_
_entity.id
_entity.type
_entity.pdbx_description
1 polymer ?
#
loop_
_entity_poly.entity_id
_entity_poly.type
_entity_poly.pdbx_seq_one_letter_code
_entity_poly.pdbx_strand_id
1 'polypeptide(L)'
;MLLAGLTGALLLSGCSRSQPPAPAPPEPAESKPELSLANFVGEDLRTLNKERKDELHSLLARTLPQEELADHPFNAQPWAVWRSTAAPEQNGFILFRGQHLFVIPGNSSATVHFFDRSGKLLNTVAFATGWRINIESATMRTDEALRGQLIEVRSGPAINGGDVCRQMYGVTGNRLALLWLEDSTGTLVPNTYFATNLTIGPLPPNRTAAEWEQALASTQPMLVLEALTWLGGYHLRDVNEGLGGAASEDLETAKLVAEFRQRPSVRKRIAELVQSKEQRTQRAAKLAIASFEPRR
;
A
#
# COMPACT_ATOMS: atom_id res chain seq x y z
N MET A 1 -16.36 58.72 27.46
CA MET A 1 -14.96 59.23 27.46
C MET A 1 -14.47 59.14 26.02
N LEU A 2 -14.59 60.12 25.11
CA LEU A 2 -14.49 61.59 25.14
C LEU A 2 -13.15 62.07 25.69
N LEU A 3 -12.17 62.20 24.79
CA LEU A 3 -11.03 63.11 24.89
C LEU A 3 -10.61 63.53 23.49
N ALA A 4 -10.98 64.76 23.16
CA ALA A 4 -10.51 65.51 22.01
C ALA A 4 -9.09 66.03 22.29
N GLY A 5 -8.22 65.94 21.29
CA GLY A 5 -6.84 66.46 21.33
C GLY A 5 -6.60 67.35 20.12
N LEU A 6 -6.20 68.59 20.41
CA LEU A 6 -6.11 69.75 19.54
C LEU A 6 -4.79 69.80 18.73
N THR A 7 -4.90 70.36 17.51
CA THR A 7 -3.96 71.27 16.80
C THR A 7 -2.47 70.96 16.64
N GLY A 8 -2.02 71.10 15.38
CA GLY A 8 -0.64 71.46 15.05
C GLY A 8 -0.31 71.27 13.57
N ALA A 9 -0.82 72.13 12.69
CA ALA A 9 -0.44 72.12 11.28
C ALA A 9 0.75 73.08 11.05
N LEU A 10 1.96 72.51 10.93
CA LEU A 10 3.13 73.20 10.39
C LEU A 10 3.22 72.94 8.88
N LEU A 11 3.05 73.97 8.06
CA LEU A 11 3.33 73.92 6.62
C LEU A 11 4.82 74.21 6.39
N LEU A 12 5.60 73.16 6.19
CA LEU A 12 6.97 73.25 5.69
C LEU A 12 6.95 73.12 4.16
N SER A 13 7.11 74.23 3.45
CA SER A 13 7.41 74.23 2.01
C SER A 13 8.84 73.74 1.79
N GLY A 14 9.01 72.42 1.68
CA GLY A 14 10.25 71.79 1.26
C GLY A 14 10.44 71.92 -0.25
N CYS A 15 11.59 72.45 -0.68
CA CYS A 15 12.03 72.38 -2.06
C CYS A 15 12.14 70.90 -2.50
N SER A 16 11.27 70.49 -3.42
CA SER A 16 11.27 69.16 -4.02
C SER A 16 12.53 68.98 -4.86
N ARG A 17 13.56 68.38 -4.26
CA ARG A 17 14.68 67.81 -5.03
C ARG A 17 14.14 66.58 -5.73
N SER A 18 14.10 66.62 -7.06
CA SER A 18 13.79 65.48 -7.92
C SER A 18 14.69 64.30 -7.54
N GLN A 19 14.11 63.35 -6.82
CA GLN A 19 14.76 62.10 -6.45
C GLN A 19 14.99 61.32 -7.76
N PRO A 20 16.23 60.86 -8.05
CA PRO A 20 16.47 60.03 -9.23
C PRO A 20 15.55 58.79 -9.16
N PRO A 21 15.01 58.34 -10.30
CA PRO A 21 14.10 57.21 -10.33
C PRO A 21 14.74 56.02 -9.61
N ALA A 22 14.00 55.43 -8.67
CA ALA A 22 14.44 54.23 -7.97
C ALA A 22 14.82 53.17 -9.01
N PRO A 23 15.94 52.45 -8.83
CA PRO A 23 16.30 51.36 -9.74
C PRO A 23 15.11 50.41 -9.85
N ALA A 24 14.80 50.00 -11.08
CA ALA A 24 13.72 49.07 -11.33
C ALA A 24 13.87 47.87 -10.39
N PRO A 25 12.78 47.42 -9.72
CA PRO A 25 12.86 46.24 -8.87
C PRO A 25 13.42 45.09 -9.72
N PRO A 26 14.37 44.30 -9.18
CA PRO A 26 14.95 43.18 -9.91
C PRO A 26 13.81 42.32 -10.45
N GLU A 27 13.86 41.99 -11.74
CA GLU A 27 12.89 41.06 -12.32
C GLU A 27 12.83 39.81 -11.44
N PRO A 28 11.62 39.36 -11.06
CA PRO A 28 11.49 38.19 -10.20
C PRO A 28 12.19 37.02 -10.90
N ALA A 29 13.24 36.49 -10.27
CA ALA A 29 13.95 35.35 -10.80
C ALA A 29 12.94 34.25 -11.12
N GLU A 30 12.94 33.77 -12.37
CA GLU A 30 12.07 32.68 -12.79
C GLU A 30 12.21 31.53 -11.80
N SER A 31 11.15 31.25 -11.04
CA SER A 31 11.16 30.19 -10.06
C SER A 31 11.26 28.87 -10.81
N LYS A 32 12.36 28.14 -10.61
CA LYS A 32 12.51 26.78 -11.15
C LYS A 32 11.27 25.97 -10.75
N PRO A 33 10.65 25.23 -11.69
CA PRO A 33 9.48 24.43 -11.37
C PRO A 33 9.80 23.47 -10.23
N GLU A 34 8.94 23.45 -9.22
CA GLU A 34 9.16 22.63 -8.03
C GLU A 34 9.08 21.13 -8.39
N LEU A 35 10.14 20.40 -8.10
CA LEU A 35 10.21 18.95 -8.35
C LEU A 35 9.18 18.23 -7.48
N SER A 36 8.24 17.51 -8.10
CA SER A 36 7.15 16.82 -7.41
C SER A 36 6.99 15.36 -7.86
N LEU A 37 6.31 14.53 -7.05
CA LEU A 37 5.99 13.14 -7.39
C LEU A 37 5.14 13.04 -8.67
N ALA A 38 4.37 14.08 -9.01
CA ALA A 38 3.58 14.13 -10.23
C ALA A 38 4.44 13.97 -11.49
N ASN A 39 5.69 14.42 -11.44
CA ASN A 39 6.63 14.38 -12.56
C ASN A 39 7.14 12.97 -12.86
N PHE A 40 6.77 11.96 -12.05
CA PHE A 40 7.19 10.57 -12.20
C PHE A 40 6.00 9.61 -12.37
N VAL A 41 4.78 10.14 -12.45
CA VAL A 41 3.57 9.33 -12.57
C VAL A 41 3.54 8.60 -13.92
N GLY A 42 3.41 7.27 -13.88
CA GLY A 42 3.33 6.44 -15.08
C GLY A 42 4.67 6.11 -15.74
N GLU A 43 5.79 6.58 -15.18
CA GLU A 43 7.14 6.20 -15.61
C GLU A 43 7.58 4.88 -14.95
N ASP A 44 8.35 4.06 -15.66
CA ASP A 44 9.09 2.94 -15.06
C ASP A 44 10.39 3.48 -14.45
N LEU A 45 10.37 3.67 -13.12
CA LEU A 45 11.44 4.34 -12.39
C LEU A 45 12.78 3.58 -12.46
N ARG A 46 12.75 2.28 -12.81
CA ARG A 46 13.96 1.45 -12.95
C ARG A 46 14.77 1.84 -14.19
N THR A 47 14.09 2.33 -15.23
CA THR A 47 14.66 2.65 -16.54
C THR A 47 15.09 4.11 -16.69
N LEU A 48 14.88 4.93 -15.65
CA LEU A 48 15.30 6.33 -15.63
C LEU A 48 16.81 6.45 -15.91
N ASN A 49 17.16 7.51 -16.65
CA ASN A 49 18.54 7.92 -16.83
C ASN A 49 19.13 8.45 -15.50
N LYS A 50 20.44 8.70 -15.47
CA LYS A 50 21.13 9.14 -14.25
C LYS A 50 20.55 10.44 -13.67
N GLU A 51 20.37 11.46 -14.51
CA GLU A 51 19.85 12.76 -14.09
C GLU A 51 18.47 12.63 -13.42
N ARG A 52 17.55 11.89 -14.06
CA ARG A 52 16.21 11.63 -13.53
C ARG A 52 16.22 10.80 -12.24
N LYS A 53 17.18 9.88 -12.10
CA LYS A 53 17.41 9.13 -10.85
C LYS A 53 17.90 10.05 -9.73
N ASP A 54 18.81 10.96 -10.02
CA ASP A 54 19.33 11.93 -9.05
C ASP A 54 18.22 12.90 -8.60
N GLU A 55 17.34 13.34 -9.52
CA GLU A 55 16.13 14.09 -9.21
C GLU A 55 15.19 13.31 -8.29
N LEU A 56 14.82 12.08 -8.67
CA LEU A 56 13.94 11.22 -7.87
C LEU A 56 14.54 10.98 -6.48
N HIS A 57 15.83 10.65 -6.40
CA HIS A 57 16.52 10.46 -5.13
C HIS A 57 16.45 11.71 -4.26
N SER A 58 16.72 12.89 -4.83
CA SER A 58 16.63 14.16 -4.10
C SER A 58 15.21 14.48 -3.62
N LEU A 59 14.20 14.11 -4.40
CA LEU A 59 12.79 14.22 -4.00
C LEU A 59 12.47 13.29 -2.83
N LEU A 60 12.80 12.00 -2.95
CA LEU A 60 12.55 10.99 -1.91
C LEU A 60 13.30 11.32 -0.62
N ALA A 61 14.51 11.87 -0.73
CA ALA A 61 15.30 12.31 0.41
C ALA A 61 14.62 13.38 1.28
N ARG A 62 13.66 14.12 0.72
CA ARG A 62 12.89 15.17 1.41
C ARG A 62 11.53 14.68 1.92
N THR A 63 11.00 13.58 1.37
CA THR A 63 9.63 13.12 1.63
C THR A 63 9.56 11.83 2.45
N LEU A 64 10.63 11.04 2.46
CA LEU A 64 10.72 9.79 3.22
C LEU A 64 11.58 9.95 4.49
N PRO A 65 11.31 9.16 5.55
CA PRO A 65 12.19 9.05 6.70
C PRO A 65 13.60 8.61 6.32
N GLN A 66 14.61 9.01 7.10
CA GLN A 66 16.01 8.71 6.78
C GLN A 66 16.30 7.20 6.74
N GLU A 67 15.59 6.41 7.55
CA GLU A 67 15.72 4.96 7.63
C GLU A 67 15.34 4.27 6.32
N GLU A 68 14.38 4.85 5.58
CA GLU A 68 13.90 4.35 4.28
C GLU A 68 14.87 4.65 3.13
N LEU A 69 15.79 5.59 3.35
CA LEU A 69 16.73 6.14 2.37
C LEU A 69 18.13 5.55 2.49
N ALA A 70 18.38 4.68 3.47
CA ALA A 70 19.67 4.02 3.60
C ALA A 70 20.04 3.35 2.27
N ASP A 71 21.19 3.71 1.70
CA ASP A 71 21.68 3.07 0.49
C ASP A 71 22.21 1.69 0.86
N HIS A 72 21.33 0.71 0.77
CA HIS A 72 21.64 -0.68 1.07
C HIS A 72 21.27 -1.54 -0.14
N PRO A 73 22.13 -2.46 -0.57
CA PRO A 73 21.84 -3.31 -1.73
C PRO A 73 20.61 -4.21 -1.53
N PHE A 74 20.15 -4.38 -0.28
CA PHE A 74 18.93 -5.11 0.05
C PHE A 74 17.71 -4.22 0.29
N ASN A 75 17.76 -2.91 -0.02
CA ASN A 75 16.60 -2.06 0.14
C ASN A 75 15.74 -2.08 -1.14
N ALA A 76 14.42 -2.01 -0.95
CA ALA A 76 13.46 -1.92 -2.04
C ALA A 76 13.73 -0.66 -2.87
N GLN A 77 13.77 -0.82 -4.18
CA GLN A 77 14.06 0.26 -5.12
C GLN A 77 12.75 0.85 -5.66
N PRO A 78 12.68 2.17 -5.93
CA PRO A 78 11.51 2.78 -6.59
C PRO A 78 11.24 2.13 -7.95
N TRP A 79 10.03 1.64 -8.17
CA TRP A 79 9.63 1.07 -9.46
C TRP A 79 8.57 1.90 -10.17
N ALA A 80 7.60 2.44 -9.43
CA ALA A 80 6.50 3.19 -10.02
C ALA A 80 5.93 4.23 -9.05
N VAL A 81 5.53 5.38 -9.59
CA VAL A 81 4.61 6.31 -8.93
C VAL A 81 3.27 6.30 -9.67
N TRP A 82 2.18 6.23 -8.91
CA TRP A 82 0.83 6.37 -9.45
C TRP A 82 0.03 7.45 -8.74
N ARG A 83 -1.02 7.96 -9.40
CA ARG A 83 -2.01 8.84 -8.75
C ARG A 83 -3.05 8.00 -8.01
N SER A 84 -3.25 8.27 -6.72
CA SER A 84 -4.38 7.68 -6.01
C SER A 84 -5.67 8.39 -6.39
N THR A 85 -6.73 7.62 -6.63
CA THR A 85 -8.10 8.08 -6.85
C THR A 85 -9.07 7.36 -5.91
N ALA A 86 -8.58 6.79 -4.81
CA ALA A 86 -9.38 5.95 -3.91
C ALA A 86 -10.54 6.73 -3.26
N ALA A 87 -10.34 8.02 -2.98
CA ALA A 87 -11.40 8.95 -2.60
C ALA A 87 -11.01 10.40 -3.00
N PRO A 88 -11.98 11.32 -3.24
CA PRO A 88 -11.67 12.70 -3.62
C PRO A 88 -10.76 13.43 -2.62
N GLU A 89 -10.99 13.22 -1.33
CA GLU A 89 -10.18 13.72 -0.22
C GLU A 89 -8.83 12.99 -0.05
N GLN A 90 -8.64 11.86 -0.73
CA GLN A 90 -7.42 11.02 -0.72
C GLN A 90 -6.68 11.04 -2.06
N ASN A 91 -7.05 11.95 -2.96
CA ASN A 91 -6.26 12.19 -4.16
C ASN A 91 -4.83 12.53 -3.74
N GLY A 92 -3.86 11.85 -4.32
CA GLY A 92 -2.47 11.90 -3.88
C GLY A 92 -1.59 11.01 -4.73
N PHE A 93 -0.51 10.50 -4.16
CA PHE A 93 0.43 9.64 -4.87
C PHE A 93 0.67 8.33 -4.12
N ILE A 94 0.91 7.27 -4.88
CA ILE A 94 1.32 5.96 -4.36
C ILE A 94 2.67 5.66 -4.99
N LEU A 95 3.70 5.50 -4.16
CA LEU A 95 5.02 5.03 -4.59
C LEU A 95 5.13 3.54 -4.24
N PHE A 96 5.39 2.71 -5.24
CA PHE A 96 5.76 1.31 -5.05
C PHE A 96 7.26 1.15 -5.17
N ARG A 97 7.86 0.55 -4.14
CA ARG A 97 9.24 0.09 -4.13
C ARG A 97 9.26 -1.43 -4.12
N GLY A 98 10.01 -2.04 -5.02
CA GLY A 98 10.14 -3.49 -5.11
C GLY A 98 11.58 -3.96 -4.88
N GLN A 99 11.72 -5.15 -4.31
CA GLN A 99 12.98 -5.84 -4.12
C GLN A 99 12.84 -7.28 -4.60
N HIS A 100 13.64 -7.67 -5.59
CA HIS A 100 13.75 -9.07 -6.00
C HIS A 100 14.40 -9.92 -4.89
N LEU A 101 14.35 -11.25 -5.03
CA LEU A 101 15.12 -12.13 -4.17
C LEU A 101 16.62 -11.86 -4.38
N PHE A 102 17.30 -11.44 -3.32
CA PHE A 102 18.74 -11.16 -3.38
C PHE A 102 19.58 -12.26 -2.71
N VAL A 103 19.21 -12.71 -1.51
CA VAL A 103 19.94 -13.74 -0.74
C VAL A 103 19.09 -15.00 -0.62
N ILE A 104 19.72 -16.18 -0.70
CA ILE A 104 19.07 -17.47 -0.49
C ILE A 104 19.68 -18.15 0.73
N PRO A 105 18.87 -18.56 1.72
CA PRO A 105 17.41 -18.45 1.75
C PRO A 105 16.91 -17.01 2.03
N GLY A 106 15.77 -16.62 1.44
CA GLY A 106 15.23 -15.26 1.61
C GLY A 106 13.91 -15.01 0.89
N ASN A 107 13.38 -13.79 1.08
CA ASN A 107 12.15 -13.28 0.49
C ASN A 107 12.45 -12.20 -0.55
N SER A 108 11.57 -12.06 -1.54
CA SER A 108 11.36 -10.76 -2.17
C SER A 108 10.48 -9.88 -1.26
N SER A 109 10.59 -8.57 -1.40
CA SER A 109 9.85 -7.62 -0.58
C SER A 109 9.34 -6.44 -1.40
N ALA A 110 8.35 -5.76 -0.85
CA ALA A 110 7.85 -4.52 -1.39
C ALA A 110 7.55 -3.52 -0.27
N THR A 111 7.57 -2.24 -0.60
CA THR A 111 7.13 -1.16 0.27
C THR A 111 6.26 -0.21 -0.53
N VAL A 112 5.10 0.13 0.01
CA VAL A 112 4.15 1.07 -0.59
C VAL A 112 4.03 2.29 0.30
N HIS A 113 4.32 3.46 -0.25
CA HIS A 113 4.17 4.74 0.42
C HIS A 113 2.97 5.49 -0.15
N PHE A 114 2.11 6.00 0.72
CA PHE A 114 0.95 6.81 0.39
C PHE A 114 1.27 8.26 0.69
N PHE A 115 1.04 9.16 -0.26
CA PHE A 115 1.25 10.60 -0.12
C PHE A 115 -0.03 11.36 -0.42
N ASP A 116 -0.21 12.52 0.20
CA ASP A 116 -1.27 13.46 -0.21
C ASP A 116 -0.92 14.22 -1.51
N ARG A 117 -1.79 15.14 -1.95
CA ARG A 117 -1.56 15.96 -3.16
C ARG A 117 -0.32 16.84 -3.08
N SER A 118 0.12 17.23 -1.88
CA SER A 118 1.31 18.05 -1.67
C SER A 118 2.60 17.24 -1.69
N GLY A 119 2.50 15.91 -1.67
CA GLY A 119 3.65 15.01 -1.55
C GLY A 119 4.06 14.74 -0.11
N LYS A 120 3.22 15.09 0.88
CA LYS A 120 3.46 14.71 2.28
C LYS A 120 3.12 13.24 2.47
N LEU A 121 4.03 12.50 3.11
CA LEU A 121 3.83 11.10 3.45
C LEU A 121 2.68 10.93 4.45
N LEU A 122 1.73 10.07 4.12
CA LEU A 122 0.57 9.71 4.93
C LEU A 122 0.72 8.36 5.62
N ASN A 123 1.27 7.37 4.91
CA ASN A 123 1.46 6.02 5.44
C ASN A 123 2.55 5.26 4.65
N THR A 124 3.17 4.28 5.29
CA THR A 124 4.11 3.34 4.68
C THR A 124 3.70 1.92 5.04
N VAL A 125 3.69 1.01 4.06
CA VAL A 125 3.37 -0.39 4.24
C VAL A 125 4.46 -1.25 3.60
N ALA A 126 5.29 -1.88 4.42
CA ALA A 126 6.30 -2.84 4.00
C ALA A 126 5.79 -4.29 4.16
N PHE A 127 6.13 -5.16 3.22
CA PHE A 127 5.70 -6.57 3.25
C PHE A 127 6.57 -7.48 2.39
N ALA A 128 6.50 -8.78 2.67
CA ALA A 128 7.11 -9.81 1.84
C ALA A 128 6.20 -10.13 0.63
N THR A 129 6.80 -10.31 -0.54
CA THR A 129 6.10 -10.78 -1.75
C THR A 129 6.29 -12.29 -1.98
N GLY A 130 7.00 -12.96 -1.07
CA GLY A 130 7.04 -14.42 -0.95
C GLY A 130 8.44 -15.03 -0.87
N TRP A 131 8.49 -16.26 -0.34
CA TRP A 131 9.71 -17.05 -0.19
C TRP A 131 10.27 -17.51 -1.52
N ARG A 132 11.51 -17.13 -1.78
CA ARG A 132 12.26 -17.50 -2.99
C ARG A 132 11.48 -17.25 -4.29
N ILE A 133 10.74 -16.15 -4.31
CA ILE A 133 9.98 -15.64 -5.44
C ILE A 133 10.65 -14.35 -5.92
N ASN A 134 10.67 -14.13 -7.23
CA ASN A 134 11.05 -12.84 -7.81
C ASN A 134 9.81 -12.04 -8.18
N ILE A 135 9.85 -10.73 -7.93
CA ILE A 135 8.88 -9.79 -8.49
C ILE A 135 9.28 -9.51 -9.94
N GLU A 136 8.36 -9.52 -10.89
CA GLU A 136 8.62 -9.22 -12.30
C GLU A 136 8.21 -7.79 -12.65
N SER A 137 7.01 -7.40 -12.20
CA SER A 137 6.44 -6.08 -12.45
C SER A 137 5.42 -5.70 -11.38
N ALA A 138 5.15 -4.40 -11.28
CA ALA A 138 4.05 -3.85 -10.50
C ALA A 138 3.27 -2.86 -11.36
N THR A 139 1.96 -2.99 -11.39
CA THR A 139 1.08 -2.10 -12.15
C THR A 139 -0.11 -1.72 -11.28
N MET A 140 -0.73 -0.57 -11.54
CA MET A 140 -1.94 -0.16 -10.84
C MET A 140 -3.07 0.04 -11.85
N ARG A 141 -4.27 -0.42 -11.50
CA ARG A 141 -5.48 -0.24 -12.30
C ARG A 141 -6.69 0.06 -11.43
N THR A 142 -7.67 0.77 -11.97
CA THR A 142 -9.00 0.85 -11.35
C THR A 142 -9.81 -0.36 -11.79
N ASP A 143 -10.52 -0.97 -10.84
CA ASP A 143 -11.41 -2.09 -11.11
C ASP A 143 -12.84 -1.68 -10.76
N GLU A 144 -13.71 -1.64 -11.77
CA GLU A 144 -15.10 -1.20 -11.62
C GLU A 144 -15.92 -2.14 -10.75
N ALA A 145 -15.69 -3.46 -10.89
CA ALA A 145 -16.41 -4.46 -10.12
C ALA A 145 -16.05 -4.38 -8.63
N LEU A 146 -14.77 -4.10 -8.32
CA LEU A 146 -14.30 -3.92 -6.95
C LEU A 146 -14.44 -2.49 -6.42
N ARG A 147 -14.80 -1.53 -7.28
CA ARG A 147 -15.01 -0.12 -6.97
C ARG A 147 -13.79 0.52 -6.31
N GLY A 148 -12.59 0.24 -6.83
CA GLY A 148 -11.36 0.73 -6.22
C GLY A 148 -10.13 0.56 -7.09
N GLN A 149 -9.00 1.06 -6.58
CA GLN A 149 -7.70 0.88 -7.20
C GLN A 149 -7.04 -0.40 -6.70
N LEU A 150 -6.44 -1.13 -7.63
CA LEU A 150 -5.71 -2.35 -7.39
C LEU A 150 -4.25 -2.18 -7.80
N ILE A 151 -3.34 -2.67 -6.97
CA ILE A 151 -1.95 -2.91 -7.36
C ILE A 151 -1.84 -4.39 -7.70
N GLU A 152 -1.44 -4.67 -8.93
CA GLU A 152 -1.10 -6.00 -9.41
C GLU A 152 0.42 -6.15 -9.41
N VAL A 153 0.91 -7.13 -8.66
CA VAL A 153 2.32 -7.54 -8.66
C VAL A 153 2.40 -8.86 -9.40
N ARG A 154 3.12 -8.89 -10.52
CA ARG A 154 3.47 -10.15 -11.20
C ARG A 154 4.75 -10.68 -10.60
N SER A 155 4.80 -11.98 -10.38
CA SER A 155 5.92 -12.65 -9.75
C SER A 155 6.15 -14.03 -10.36
N GLY A 156 7.24 -14.68 -9.99
CA GLY A 156 7.52 -16.05 -10.41
C GLY A 156 8.46 -16.76 -9.44
N PRO A 157 8.43 -18.10 -9.39
CA PRO A 157 9.35 -18.86 -8.56
C PRO A 157 10.79 -18.64 -9.02
N ALA A 158 11.72 -18.49 -8.07
CA ALA A 158 13.16 -18.46 -8.34
C ALA A 158 13.81 -19.83 -8.07
N ILE A 159 14.09 -20.17 -6.81
CA ILE A 159 14.74 -21.46 -6.44
C ILE A 159 13.90 -22.17 -5.39
N ASN A 160 13.12 -23.19 -5.77
CA ASN A 160 12.15 -23.85 -4.88
C ASN A 160 11.17 -22.86 -4.22
N GLY A 161 10.82 -21.78 -4.93
CA GLY A 161 9.77 -20.84 -4.52
C GLY A 161 8.39 -21.40 -4.84
N GLY A 162 7.36 -20.84 -4.18
CA GLY A 162 5.97 -21.17 -4.49
C GLY A 162 5.56 -20.69 -5.89
N ASP A 163 4.65 -21.42 -6.53
CA ASP A 163 4.02 -20.96 -7.77
C ASP A 163 2.95 -19.90 -7.46
N VAL A 164 3.41 -18.66 -7.34
CA VAL A 164 2.56 -17.47 -7.18
C VAL A 164 2.93 -16.51 -8.30
N CYS A 165 2.13 -16.51 -9.37
CA CYS A 165 2.40 -15.69 -10.54
C CYS A 165 1.78 -14.28 -10.45
N ARG A 166 0.72 -14.14 -9.64
CA ARG A 166 -0.02 -12.90 -9.50
C ARG A 166 -0.41 -12.65 -8.05
N GLN A 167 -0.14 -11.43 -7.59
CA GLN A 167 -0.49 -10.97 -6.26
C GLN A 167 -1.32 -9.69 -6.42
N MET A 168 -2.53 -9.71 -5.89
CA MET A 168 -3.52 -8.66 -6.13
C MET A 168 -3.82 -7.94 -4.83
N TYR A 169 -3.54 -6.64 -4.80
CA TYR A 169 -3.69 -5.80 -3.63
C TYR A 169 -4.72 -4.71 -3.87
N GLY A 170 -5.62 -4.50 -2.91
CA GLY A 170 -6.60 -3.44 -2.91
C GLY A 170 -6.08 -2.23 -2.15
N VAL A 171 -6.30 -1.04 -2.70
CA VAL A 171 -6.07 0.23 -2.01
C VAL A 171 -7.38 0.68 -1.39
N THR A 172 -7.43 0.74 -0.06
CA THR A 172 -8.61 1.19 0.70
C THR A 172 -8.18 2.27 1.67
N GLY A 173 -8.47 3.54 1.38
CA GLY A 173 -7.85 4.63 2.11
C GLY A 173 -6.36 4.73 1.81
N ASN A 174 -5.57 5.06 2.83
CA ASN A 174 -4.10 5.02 2.79
C ASN A 174 -3.56 3.64 3.22
N ARG A 175 -4.31 2.57 2.93
CA ARG A 175 -3.97 1.20 3.35
C ARG A 175 -3.95 0.28 2.13
N LEU A 176 -3.06 -0.70 2.19
CA LEU A 176 -2.98 -1.80 1.24
C LEU A 176 -3.51 -3.08 1.91
N ALA A 177 -4.30 -3.86 1.18
CA ALA A 177 -4.77 -5.17 1.63
C ALA A 177 -4.52 -6.23 0.55
N LEU A 178 -4.03 -7.41 0.92
CA LEU A 178 -3.98 -8.54 0.01
C LEU A 178 -5.41 -9.02 -0.27
N LEU A 179 -5.81 -9.02 -1.54
CA LEU A 179 -7.14 -9.45 -1.95
C LEU A 179 -7.17 -10.89 -2.47
N TRP A 180 -6.15 -11.33 -3.22
CA TRP A 180 -5.96 -12.74 -3.60
C TRP A 180 -4.57 -12.99 -4.20
N LEU A 181 -4.25 -14.28 -4.37
CA LEU A 181 -3.06 -14.80 -5.03
C LEU A 181 -3.48 -15.74 -6.16
N GLU A 182 -2.78 -15.74 -7.28
CA GLU A 182 -2.96 -16.69 -8.38
C GLU A 182 -1.65 -17.42 -8.69
N ASP A 183 -1.72 -18.72 -8.93
CA ASP A 183 -0.61 -19.51 -9.49
C ASP A 183 -0.45 -19.27 -11.00
N SER A 184 0.55 -19.89 -11.62
CA SER A 184 0.83 -19.78 -13.07
C SER A 184 -0.32 -20.24 -13.98
N THR A 185 -1.28 -21.02 -13.46
CA THR A 185 -2.49 -21.45 -14.18
C THR A 185 -3.66 -20.47 -14.04
N GLY A 186 -3.47 -19.41 -13.26
CA GLY A 186 -4.53 -18.46 -12.90
C GLY A 186 -5.45 -18.99 -11.80
N THR A 187 -5.10 -20.08 -11.12
CA THR A 187 -5.88 -20.67 -10.02
C THR A 187 -5.62 -19.90 -8.72
N LEU A 188 -6.68 -19.65 -7.93
CA LEU A 188 -6.51 -19.00 -6.63
C LEU A 188 -5.77 -19.92 -5.68
N VAL A 189 -4.71 -19.42 -5.05
CA VAL A 189 -3.94 -20.14 -4.04
C VAL A 189 -4.05 -19.49 -2.67
N PRO A 190 -4.04 -20.28 -1.58
CA PRO A 190 -4.12 -19.77 -0.23
C PRO A 190 -2.80 -19.13 0.20
N ASN A 191 -2.88 -18.05 0.98
CA ASN A 191 -1.72 -17.48 1.64
C ASN A 191 -1.29 -18.36 2.84
N THR A 192 -0.03 -18.30 3.24
CA THR A 192 0.47 -19.02 4.42
C THR A 192 0.77 -18.05 5.54
N TYR A 193 -0.11 -17.95 6.54
CA TYR A 193 0.03 -17.01 7.65
C TYR A 193 0.85 -17.56 8.81
N PHE A 194 0.91 -18.88 8.99
CA PHE A 194 1.64 -19.48 10.12
C PHE A 194 3.18 -19.43 10.00
N ALA A 195 3.71 -19.16 8.81
CA ALA A 195 5.15 -19.15 8.54
C ALA A 195 5.56 -17.83 7.87
N THR A 196 6.32 -16.99 8.58
CA THR A 196 6.59 -15.59 8.20
C THR A 196 7.25 -15.47 6.85
N ASN A 197 8.17 -16.39 6.57
CA ASN A 197 8.89 -16.42 5.32
C ASN A 197 7.96 -16.76 4.15
N LEU A 198 6.91 -17.56 4.38
CA LEU A 198 5.91 -17.94 3.37
C LEU A 198 4.75 -16.95 3.26
N THR A 199 4.53 -16.09 4.25
CA THR A 199 3.46 -15.09 4.23
C THR A 199 3.70 -14.06 3.13
N ILE A 200 2.70 -13.88 2.26
CA ILE A 200 2.71 -12.87 1.21
C ILE A 200 1.78 -11.72 1.60
N GLY A 201 2.20 -10.49 1.33
CA GLY A 201 1.39 -9.30 1.52
C GLY A 201 1.50 -8.66 2.90
N PRO A 202 0.85 -7.49 3.08
CA PRO A 202 0.87 -6.77 4.35
C PRO A 202 0.17 -7.58 5.45
N LEU A 203 0.54 -7.30 6.70
CA LEU A 203 -0.16 -7.88 7.85
C LEU A 203 -1.65 -7.52 7.77
N PRO A 204 -2.56 -8.49 8.00
CA PRO A 204 -3.98 -8.21 8.15
C PRO A 204 -4.22 -7.15 9.23
N PRO A 205 -5.25 -6.30 9.10
CA PRO A 205 -5.59 -5.34 10.14
C PRO A 205 -5.94 -6.06 11.44
N ASN A 206 -5.56 -5.48 12.57
CA ASN A 206 -5.99 -5.97 13.88
C ASN A 206 -7.49 -5.70 14.05
N ARG A 207 -8.30 -6.71 13.74
CA ARG A 207 -9.77 -6.70 13.82
C ARG A 207 -10.21 -7.80 14.78
N THR A 208 -11.24 -7.51 15.56
CA THR A 208 -12.00 -8.50 16.31
C THR A 208 -12.79 -9.42 15.37
N ALA A 209 -13.28 -10.56 15.87
CA ALA A 209 -14.10 -11.47 15.08
C ALA A 209 -15.39 -10.80 14.57
N ALA A 210 -15.97 -9.88 15.36
CA ALA A 210 -17.15 -9.12 14.94
C ALA A 210 -16.83 -8.14 13.80
N GLU A 211 -15.67 -7.47 13.82
CA GLU A 211 -15.25 -6.58 12.74
C GLU A 211 -14.92 -7.34 11.45
N TRP A 212 -14.32 -8.54 11.56
CA TRP A 212 -14.14 -9.42 10.41
C TRP A 212 -15.47 -9.91 9.83
N GLU A 213 -16.45 -10.21 10.67
CA GLU A 213 -17.80 -10.58 10.26
C GLU A 213 -18.48 -9.44 9.49
N GLN A 214 -18.34 -8.20 10.00
CA GLN A 214 -18.81 -7.00 9.32
C GLN A 214 -18.10 -6.79 7.98
N ALA A 215 -16.79 -7.02 7.89
CA ALA A 215 -16.04 -6.93 6.64
C ALA A 215 -16.55 -7.95 5.59
N LEU A 216 -16.82 -9.18 6.00
CA LEU A 216 -17.38 -10.23 5.15
C LEU A 216 -18.82 -9.95 4.70
N ALA A 217 -19.60 -9.24 5.53
CA ALA A 217 -20.95 -8.78 5.23
C ALA A 217 -20.98 -7.44 4.47
N SER A 218 -19.83 -6.80 4.25
CA SER A 218 -19.74 -5.47 3.65
C SER A 218 -20.28 -5.42 2.23
N THR A 219 -20.80 -4.25 1.85
CA THR A 219 -21.15 -3.92 0.46
C THR A 219 -19.94 -3.45 -0.36
N GLN A 220 -18.77 -3.27 0.27
CA GLN A 220 -17.51 -2.94 -0.39
C GLN A 220 -16.79 -4.23 -0.79
N PRO A 221 -16.68 -4.57 -2.10
CA PRO A 221 -16.17 -5.87 -2.54
C PRO A 221 -14.72 -6.15 -2.11
N MET A 222 -13.87 -5.12 -2.03
CA MET A 222 -12.49 -5.27 -1.56
C MET A 222 -12.41 -5.74 -0.10
N LEU A 223 -13.31 -5.28 0.78
CA LEU A 223 -13.35 -5.73 2.18
C LEU A 223 -13.81 -7.19 2.29
N VAL A 224 -14.74 -7.60 1.42
CA VAL A 224 -15.19 -9.00 1.35
C VAL A 224 -14.05 -9.90 0.88
N LEU A 225 -13.33 -9.52 -0.19
CA LEU A 225 -12.19 -10.29 -0.69
C LEU A 225 -11.02 -10.34 0.31
N GLU A 226 -10.70 -9.24 0.98
CA GLU A 226 -9.72 -9.23 2.08
C GLU A 226 -10.09 -10.25 3.16
N ALA A 227 -11.35 -10.23 3.63
CA ALA A 227 -11.82 -11.16 4.65
C ALA A 227 -11.75 -12.61 4.17
N LEU A 228 -12.15 -12.90 2.93
CA LEU A 228 -12.10 -14.24 2.35
C LEU A 228 -10.66 -14.75 2.17
N THR A 229 -9.73 -13.90 1.74
CA THR A 229 -8.32 -14.27 1.54
C THR A 229 -7.59 -14.48 2.86
N TRP A 230 -7.92 -13.72 3.89
CA TRP A 230 -7.47 -14.02 5.25
C TRP A 230 -8.05 -15.36 5.72
N LEU A 231 -9.38 -15.50 5.75
CA LEU A 231 -10.08 -16.73 6.16
C LEU A 231 -9.63 -18.00 5.42
N GLY A 232 -9.37 -17.91 4.12
CA GLY A 232 -8.99 -19.05 3.27
C GLY A 232 -7.51 -19.42 3.33
N GLY A 233 -6.70 -18.66 4.05
CA GLY A 233 -5.29 -18.95 4.24
C GLY A 233 -5.00 -20.15 5.13
N TYR A 234 -3.72 -20.49 5.18
CA TYR A 234 -3.17 -21.51 6.06
C TYR A 234 -2.75 -20.83 7.37
N HIS A 235 -3.42 -21.21 8.45
CA HIS A 235 -3.20 -20.72 9.81
C HIS A 235 -2.77 -21.86 10.73
N LEU A 236 -2.14 -21.53 11.85
CA LEU A 236 -1.83 -22.48 12.92
C LEU A 236 -3.11 -23.17 13.40
N ARG A 237 -3.02 -24.49 13.60
CA ARG A 237 -4.15 -25.31 14.05
C ARG A 237 -4.05 -25.70 15.52
N ASP A 238 -2.85 -26.06 15.97
CA ASP A 238 -2.58 -26.46 17.34
C ASP A 238 -1.38 -25.67 17.89
N VAL A 239 -1.52 -25.19 19.12
CA VAL A 239 -0.44 -24.59 19.91
C VAL A 239 0.71 -25.53 20.19
N ASN A 240 0.43 -26.84 20.19
CA ASN A 240 1.39 -27.89 20.50
C ASN A 240 2.13 -28.38 19.25
N GLU A 241 1.76 -27.92 18.05
CA GLU A 241 2.58 -28.08 16.85
C GLU A 241 3.82 -27.22 17.03
N GLY A 242 4.81 -27.77 17.74
CA GLY A 242 6.05 -27.13 18.20
C GLY A 242 6.95 -26.63 17.08
N LEU A 243 6.48 -25.64 16.33
CA LEU A 243 7.26 -24.85 15.39
C LEU A 243 8.14 -23.90 16.20
N GLY A 244 9.20 -24.46 16.81
CA GLY A 244 10.13 -23.75 17.67
C GLY A 244 10.54 -22.40 17.07
N GLY A 245 10.11 -21.30 17.69
CA GLY A 245 10.51 -19.92 17.40
C GLY A 245 10.27 -19.37 15.98
N ALA A 246 9.77 -20.18 15.03
CA ALA A 246 9.68 -19.83 13.61
C ALA A 246 8.26 -19.52 13.14
N ALA A 247 7.24 -19.79 13.96
CA ALA A 247 5.87 -19.37 13.69
C ALA A 247 5.72 -17.86 13.96
N SER A 248 5.24 -17.09 12.98
CA SER A 248 4.92 -15.66 13.15
C SER A 248 3.49 -15.39 13.53
N GLU A 249 2.57 -16.27 13.14
CA GLU A 249 1.19 -16.10 13.55
C GLU A 249 1.14 -16.23 15.07
N ASP A 250 0.75 -15.14 15.72
CA ASP A 250 0.52 -15.18 17.14
C ASP A 250 -0.67 -16.09 17.43
N LEU A 251 -0.63 -16.74 18.59
CA LEU A 251 -1.67 -17.69 18.99
C LEU A 251 -3.06 -17.04 19.06
N GLU A 252 -3.14 -15.77 19.44
CA GLU A 252 -4.43 -15.08 19.55
C GLU A 252 -5.06 -14.89 18.16
N THR A 253 -4.26 -14.62 17.13
CA THR A 253 -4.70 -14.57 15.73
C THR A 253 -5.17 -15.93 15.24
N ALA A 254 -4.44 -17.01 15.55
CA ALA A 254 -4.86 -18.37 15.18
C ALA A 254 -6.20 -18.76 15.86
N LYS A 255 -6.35 -18.48 17.15
CA LYS A 255 -7.60 -18.67 17.90
C LYS A 255 -8.73 -17.84 17.32
N LEU A 256 -8.46 -16.58 16.99
CA LEU A 256 -9.42 -15.67 16.37
C LEU A 256 -9.94 -16.24 15.05
N VAL A 257 -9.06 -16.74 14.18
CA VAL A 257 -9.45 -17.38 12.92
C VAL A 257 -10.31 -18.60 13.19
N ALA A 258 -9.90 -19.47 14.13
CA ALA A 258 -10.66 -20.66 14.48
C ALA A 258 -12.07 -20.31 15.00
N GLU A 259 -12.19 -19.35 15.92
CA GLU A 259 -13.48 -18.84 16.41
C GLU A 259 -14.32 -18.30 15.25
N PHE A 260 -13.73 -17.45 14.42
CA PHE A 260 -14.42 -16.78 13.32
C PHE A 260 -14.97 -17.78 12.30
N ARG A 261 -14.22 -18.84 11.95
CA ARG A 261 -14.68 -19.94 11.08
C ARG A 261 -15.86 -20.72 11.64
N GLN A 262 -16.02 -20.79 12.96
CA GLN A 262 -17.11 -21.54 13.60
C GLN A 262 -18.41 -20.74 13.74
N ARG A 263 -18.39 -19.43 13.54
CA ARG A 263 -19.59 -18.59 13.68
C ARG A 263 -20.66 -18.97 12.64
N PRO A 264 -21.91 -19.24 13.05
CA PRO A 264 -22.99 -19.64 12.13
C PRO A 264 -23.27 -18.60 11.03
N SER A 265 -23.23 -17.32 11.37
CA SER A 265 -23.41 -16.20 10.45
C SER A 265 -22.32 -16.14 9.37
N VAL A 266 -21.06 -16.38 9.75
CA VAL A 266 -19.91 -16.43 8.84
C VAL A 266 -20.05 -17.59 7.85
N ARG A 267 -20.33 -18.80 8.36
CA ARG A 267 -20.55 -19.99 7.52
C ARG A 267 -21.70 -19.77 6.53
N LYS A 268 -22.83 -19.23 7.01
CA LYS A 268 -23.98 -18.88 6.15
C LYS A 268 -23.56 -17.89 5.07
N ARG A 269 -22.85 -16.82 5.45
CA ARG A 269 -22.41 -15.79 4.50
C ARG A 269 -21.45 -16.34 3.45
N ILE A 270 -20.50 -17.19 3.81
CA ILE A 270 -19.59 -17.83 2.85
C ILE A 270 -20.36 -18.74 1.90
N ALA A 271 -21.33 -19.51 2.40
CA ALA A 271 -22.18 -20.35 1.55
C ALA A 271 -22.96 -19.54 0.51
N GLU A 272 -23.46 -18.35 0.88
CA GLU A 272 -24.05 -17.39 -0.07
C GLU A 272 -23.03 -16.88 -1.09
N LEU A 273 -21.82 -16.50 -0.65
CA LEU A 273 -20.76 -15.98 -1.52
C LEU A 273 -20.21 -17.03 -2.49
N VAL A 274 -20.26 -18.32 -2.16
CA VAL A 274 -19.97 -19.43 -3.10
C VAL A 274 -20.95 -19.43 -4.29
N GLN A 275 -22.14 -18.85 -4.15
CA GLN A 275 -23.12 -18.69 -5.22
C GLN A 275 -23.06 -17.30 -5.90
N SER A 276 -22.05 -16.48 -5.58
CA SER A 276 -21.88 -15.16 -6.20
C SER A 276 -21.71 -15.26 -7.71
N LYS A 277 -22.31 -14.30 -8.44
CA LYS A 277 -22.09 -14.12 -9.88
C LYS A 277 -20.72 -13.50 -10.19
N GLU A 278 -20.12 -12.81 -9.21
CA GLU A 278 -18.78 -12.27 -9.35
C GLU A 278 -17.76 -13.40 -9.09
N GLN A 279 -17.03 -13.78 -10.13
CA GLN A 279 -16.22 -15.00 -10.15
C GLN A 279 -15.10 -14.99 -9.10
N ARG A 280 -14.47 -13.84 -8.84
CA ARG A 280 -13.34 -13.77 -7.90
C ARG A 280 -13.82 -14.03 -6.47
N THR A 281 -14.92 -13.41 -6.08
CA THR A 281 -15.61 -13.58 -4.81
C THR A 281 -16.05 -15.03 -4.65
N GLN A 282 -16.67 -15.62 -5.67
CA GLN A 282 -17.06 -17.03 -5.64
C GLN A 282 -15.84 -17.95 -5.41
N ARG A 283 -14.74 -17.74 -6.14
CA ARG A 283 -13.52 -18.57 -6.02
C ARG A 283 -12.86 -18.40 -4.66
N ALA A 284 -12.76 -17.17 -4.15
CA ALA A 284 -12.23 -16.88 -2.82
C ALA A 284 -13.11 -17.50 -1.72
N ALA A 285 -14.43 -17.48 -1.87
CA ALA A 285 -15.35 -18.13 -0.94
C ALA A 285 -15.22 -19.66 -0.96
N LYS A 286 -15.02 -20.27 -2.14
CA LYS A 286 -14.72 -21.70 -2.28
C LYS A 286 -13.39 -22.08 -1.60
N LEU A 287 -12.37 -21.23 -1.71
CA LEU A 287 -11.10 -21.44 -1.02
C LEU A 287 -11.27 -21.30 0.50
N ALA A 288 -12.04 -20.31 0.96
CA ALA A 288 -12.35 -20.11 2.37
C ALA A 288 -13.11 -21.29 2.97
N ILE A 289 -14.17 -21.79 2.33
CA ILE A 289 -14.91 -22.95 2.87
C ILE A 289 -14.07 -24.23 2.90
N ALA A 290 -13.20 -24.45 1.91
CA ALA A 290 -12.28 -25.59 1.89
C ALA A 290 -11.27 -25.55 3.06
N SER A 291 -10.97 -24.36 3.59
CA SER A 291 -10.10 -24.20 4.76
C SER A 291 -10.75 -24.63 6.09
N PHE A 292 -12.08 -24.83 6.10
CA PHE A 292 -12.83 -25.18 7.32
C PHE A 292 -12.77 -26.67 7.61
N GLU A 293 -12.51 -27.47 6.58
CA GLU A 293 -12.38 -28.91 6.72
C GLU A 293 -11.03 -29.28 7.35
N PRO A 294 -11.01 -30.26 8.27
CA PRO A 294 -9.76 -30.86 8.72
C PRO A 294 -8.98 -31.36 7.49
N ARG A 295 -7.72 -30.96 7.37
CA ARG A 295 -6.85 -31.61 6.38
C ARG A 295 -6.55 -33.00 6.90
N ARG A 296 -6.79 -33.99 6.05
CA ARG A 296 -6.36 -35.37 6.28
C ARG A 296 -4.86 -35.50 6.17
#